data_AF-A0A974CPT0-F1
#
_entry.id   AF-A0A974CPT0-F1
#
_cell.length_a   1.000
_cell.length_b   1.000
_cell.length_c   1.000
_cell.angle_alpha   90.00
_cell.angle_beta   90.00
_cell.angle_gamma   90.00
#
_symmetry.space_group_name_H-M   'P 1'
#
loop_
_entity.id
_entity.type
_entity.pdbx_description
1 polymer ?
#
loop_
_entity_poly.entity_id
_entity_poly.type
_entity_poly.pdbx_seq_one_letter_code
_entity_poly.pdbx_strand_id
1 'polypeptide(L)'
;MPGIHHHNMVSTVTCTTSVLKEKNRVIYLIECECPIRYVGKTKRTLGTRILEHVGDIRRKSIKSTVARHFNSVHSGNVKNLKVVGLEQVTLGIRGGDIDKILLRKELQWIYELNTKWPNGLNEDIKFGVFL
;
A
#
# COMPACT_ATOMS: atom_id res chain seq x y z
N MET A 1 26.72 -19.70 -9.47
CA MET A 1 26.66 -18.63 -8.46
C MET A 1 25.43 -17.77 -8.72
N PRO A 2 24.45 -17.73 -7.81
CA PRO A 2 23.51 -16.61 -7.72
C PRO A 2 23.94 -15.70 -6.56
N GLY A 3 24.15 -14.42 -6.87
CA GLY A 3 24.56 -13.41 -5.91
C GLY A 3 23.50 -13.21 -4.84
N ILE A 4 23.94 -13.23 -3.58
CA ILE A 4 23.16 -12.85 -2.42
C ILE A 4 22.93 -11.33 -2.53
N HIS A 5 21.81 -10.94 -3.13
CA HIS A 5 21.34 -9.56 -3.04
C HIS A 5 21.03 -9.29 -1.58
N HIS A 6 21.94 -8.53 -0.94
CA HIS A 6 21.74 -8.01 0.40
C HIS A 6 20.40 -7.28 0.42
N HIS A 7 19.43 -7.90 1.09
CA HIS A 7 18.19 -7.29 1.47
C HIS A 7 18.57 -6.12 2.38
N ASN A 8 18.60 -4.90 1.83
CA ASN A 8 18.55 -3.71 2.67
C ASN A 8 17.34 -3.91 3.59
N MET A 9 17.58 -3.84 4.90
CA MET A 9 16.53 -3.87 5.91
C MET A 9 15.40 -2.92 5.49
N VAL A 10 14.33 -3.46 4.93
CA VAL A 10 13.04 -2.77 4.95
C VAL A 10 12.73 -2.71 6.43
N SER A 11 12.94 -1.53 7.03
CA SER A 11 12.56 -1.29 8.41
C SER A 11 11.06 -1.59 8.49
N THR A 12 10.73 -2.79 8.94
CA THR A 12 9.35 -3.25 9.01
C THR A 12 8.75 -2.53 10.19
N VAL A 13 8.25 -1.33 9.97
CA VAL A 13 7.56 -0.58 11.02
C VAL A 13 6.18 -1.18 11.13
N THR A 14 6.01 -2.07 12.11
CA THR A 14 4.67 -2.40 12.63
C THR A 14 4.13 -1.14 13.28
N CYS A 15 3.47 -0.31 12.49
CA CYS A 15 2.98 0.98 12.95
C CYS A 15 1.82 0.77 13.91
N THR A 16 2.02 1.09 15.18
CA THR A 16 0.93 1.26 16.14
C THR A 16 -0.01 2.39 15.68
N THR A 17 -1.23 2.40 16.21
CA THR A 17 -2.28 3.34 15.80
C THR A 17 -1.88 4.82 15.94
N SER A 18 -0.96 5.14 16.86
CA SER A 18 -0.39 6.48 17.03
C SER A 18 0.60 6.84 15.92
N VAL A 19 1.51 5.92 15.56
CA VAL A 19 2.52 6.14 14.50
C VAL A 19 1.88 6.27 13.11
N LEU A 20 0.77 5.57 12.86
CA LEU A 20 0.00 5.71 11.62
C LEU A 20 -0.55 7.13 11.42
N LYS A 21 -0.83 7.88 12.50
CA LYS A 21 -1.47 9.19 12.42
C LYS A 21 -0.51 10.32 12.01
N GLU A 22 0.80 10.13 12.14
CA GLU A 22 1.78 11.21 11.91
C GLU A 22 2.48 11.12 10.54
N LYS A 23 2.48 9.94 9.93
CA LYS A 23 3.23 9.67 8.69
C LYS A 23 2.38 9.95 7.46
N ASN A 24 2.72 11.02 6.72
CA ASN A 24 2.15 11.36 5.42
C ASN A 24 3.15 11.09 4.28
N ARG A 25 2.65 11.09 3.02
CA ARG A 25 3.43 10.79 1.80
C ARG A 25 4.10 9.41 1.90
N VAL A 26 3.28 8.39 2.11
CA VAL A 26 3.75 7.03 2.40
C VAL A 26 3.33 6.07 1.30
N ILE A 27 4.23 5.17 0.93
CA ILE A 27 3.90 3.90 0.26
C ILE A 27 3.69 2.86 1.35
N TYR A 28 2.58 2.15 1.29
CA TYR A 28 2.18 1.17 2.30
C TYR A 28 1.75 -0.14 1.66
N LEU A 29 1.82 -1.19 2.46
CA LEU A 29 1.35 -2.53 2.16
C LEU A 29 0.15 -2.82 3.05
N ILE A 30 -0.91 -3.37 2.47
CA ILE A 30 -1.95 -4.09 3.20
C ILE A 30 -1.71 -5.58 2.99
N GLU A 31 -1.56 -6.29 4.10
CA GLU A 31 -1.46 -7.75 4.13
C GLU A 31 -2.74 -8.35 4.69
N CYS A 32 -3.10 -9.49 4.13
CA CYS A 32 -4.17 -10.34 4.59
C CYS A 32 -3.57 -11.66 5.12
N GLU A 33 -4.36 -12.47 5.82
CA GLU A 33 -3.97 -13.85 6.14
C GLU A 33 -3.92 -14.75 4.91
N CYS A 34 -4.63 -14.37 3.83
CA CYS A 34 -4.44 -14.95 2.52
C CYS A 34 -3.05 -14.61 1.96
N PRO A 35 -2.49 -15.42 1.04
CA PRO A 35 -1.21 -15.15 0.38
C PRO A 35 -1.30 -14.03 -0.68
N ILE A 36 -2.12 -13.00 -0.44
CA ILE A 36 -2.34 -11.87 -1.35
C ILE A 36 -2.08 -10.56 -0.62
N ARG A 37 -1.57 -9.57 -1.35
CA ARG A 37 -1.20 -8.26 -0.80
C ARG A 37 -1.68 -7.12 -1.69
N TYR A 38 -1.76 -5.93 -1.12
CA TYR A 38 -2.06 -4.69 -1.83
C TYR A 38 -1.01 -3.64 -1.50
N VAL A 39 -0.44 -3.00 -2.52
CA VAL A 39 0.41 -1.81 -2.35
C VAL A 39 -0.40 -0.57 -2.68
N GLY A 40 -0.27 0.47 -1.86
CA GLY A 40 -0.89 1.76 -2.11
C GLY A 40 0.00 2.94 -1.76
N LYS A 41 -0.26 4.09 -2.38
CA LYS A 41 0.28 5.39 -1.96
C LYS A 41 -0.75 6.25 -1.25
N THR A 42 -0.28 7.19 -0.42
CA THR A 42 -1.11 8.26 0.14
C THR A 42 -0.34 9.55 0.36
N LYS A 43 -0.95 10.68 0.00
CA LYS A 43 -0.50 12.02 0.44
C LYS A 43 -1.05 12.39 1.82
N ARG A 44 -2.19 11.81 2.21
CA ARG A 44 -2.76 11.95 3.56
C ARG A 44 -1.89 11.19 4.57
N THR A 45 -2.21 11.30 5.85
CA THR A 45 -1.63 10.41 6.85
C THR A 45 -2.02 8.97 6.55
N LEU A 46 -1.15 8.02 6.89
CA LEU A 46 -1.41 6.60 6.65
C LEU A 46 -2.67 6.16 7.39
N GLY A 47 -2.85 6.60 8.65
CA GLY A 47 -4.04 6.29 9.45
C GLY A 47 -5.35 6.71 8.79
N THR A 48 -5.43 7.92 8.22
CA THR A 48 -6.62 8.35 7.47
C THR A 48 -6.89 7.44 6.27
N ARG A 49 -5.86 7.07 5.51
CA ARG A 49 -6.01 6.18 4.34
C ARG A 49 -6.49 4.78 4.74
N ILE A 50 -6.04 4.25 5.88
CA ILE A 50 -6.49 2.96 6.40
C ILE A 50 -7.95 3.03 6.86
N LEU A 51 -8.38 4.12 7.51
CA LEU A 51 -9.79 4.31 7.87
C LEU A 51 -10.69 4.40 6.65
N GLU A 52 -10.23 5.01 5.55
CA GLU A 52 -10.95 5.03 4.27
C GLU A 52 -11.15 3.61 3.73
N HIS A 53 -10.10 2.77 3.71
CA HIS A 53 -10.21 1.35 3.31
C HIS A 53 -11.16 0.56 4.20
N VAL A 54 -11.09 0.73 5.53
CA VAL A 54 -12.03 0.11 6.47
C VAL A 54 -13.47 0.58 6.22
N GLY A 55 -13.65 1.87 5.92
CA GLY A 55 -14.94 2.43 5.54
C GLY A 55 -15.48 1.82 4.25
N ASP A 56 -14.63 1.60 3.25
CA ASP A 56 -14.99 0.93 2.00
C ASP A 56 -15.38 -0.54 2.23
N ILE A 57 -14.68 -1.26 3.10
CA ILE A 57 -15.04 -2.62 3.51
C ILE A 57 -16.44 -2.63 4.13
N ARG A 58 -16.68 -1.77 5.12
CA ARG A 58 -17.99 -1.66 5.81
C ARG A 58 -19.14 -1.32 4.87
N ARG A 59 -18.89 -0.44 3.88
CA ARG A 59 -19.87 -0.05 2.86
C ARG A 59 -19.97 -1.05 1.69
N LYS A 60 -19.19 -2.14 1.70
CA LYS A 60 -19.13 -3.14 0.63
C LYS A 60 -18.84 -2.51 -0.74
N SER A 61 -17.92 -1.55 -0.76
CA SER A 61 -17.56 -0.82 -1.98
C SER A 61 -16.97 -1.75 -3.04
N ILE A 62 -17.65 -1.89 -4.19
CA ILE A 62 -17.16 -2.69 -5.31
C ILE A 62 -15.96 -2.07 -6.03
N LYS A 63 -15.70 -0.76 -5.82
CA LYS A 63 -14.62 -0.01 -6.47
C LYS A 63 -13.27 -0.21 -5.79
N SER A 64 -13.25 -0.64 -4.53
CA SER A 64 -12.01 -0.92 -3.80
C SER A 64 -11.72 -2.41 -3.90
N THR A 65 -10.59 -2.77 -4.51
CA THR A 65 -10.16 -4.18 -4.64
C THR A 65 -9.93 -4.81 -3.28
N VAL A 66 -9.36 -4.05 -2.33
CA VAL A 66 -9.23 -4.42 -0.91
C VAL A 66 -10.60 -4.69 -0.31
N ALA A 67 -11.57 -3.78 -0.49
CA ALA A 67 -12.91 -3.97 0.06
C ALA A 67 -13.61 -5.18 -0.53
N ARG A 68 -13.50 -5.39 -1.84
CA ARG A 68 -14.09 -6.54 -2.52
C ARG A 68 -13.53 -7.84 -1.97
N HIS A 69 -12.20 -7.96 -1.84
CA HIS A 69 -11.57 -9.15 -1.26
C HIS A 69 -12.00 -9.43 0.18
N PHE A 70 -11.94 -8.43 1.07
CA PHE A 70 -12.30 -8.64 2.47
C PHE A 70 -13.79 -9.01 2.62
N ASN A 71 -14.67 -8.43 1.80
CA ASN A 71 -16.09 -8.77 1.83
C ASN A 71 -16.39 -10.17 1.28
N SER A 72 -15.70 -10.60 0.21
CA SER A 72 -15.95 -11.92 -0.40
C SER A 72 -15.27 -13.06 0.34
N VAL A 73 -14.05 -12.86 0.85
CA VAL A 73 -13.24 -13.93 1.46
C VAL A 73 -13.35 -13.94 2.98
N HIS A 74 -13.49 -12.78 3.61
CA HIS A 74 -13.48 -12.65 5.08
C HIS A 74 -14.82 -12.13 5.65
N SER A 75 -15.89 -12.13 4.86
CA SER A 75 -17.21 -11.62 5.26
C SER A 75 -17.17 -10.18 5.82
N GLY A 76 -16.23 -9.37 5.35
CA GLY A 76 -16.02 -7.98 5.79
C GLY A 76 -15.25 -7.84 7.10
N ASN A 77 -14.71 -8.93 7.67
CA ASN A 77 -13.95 -8.90 8.91
C ASN A 77 -12.58 -8.22 8.73
N VAL A 78 -12.43 -7.03 9.31
CA VAL A 78 -11.20 -6.23 9.22
C VAL A 78 -10.11 -6.64 10.22
N LYS A 79 -10.36 -7.60 11.13
CA LYS A 79 -9.33 -8.06 12.09
C LYS A 79 -8.09 -8.64 11.40
N ASN A 80 -8.26 -9.15 10.18
CA ASN A 80 -7.20 -9.77 9.39
C ASN A 80 -6.45 -8.74 8.53
N LEU A 81 -6.81 -7.46 8.59
CA LEU A 81 -6.17 -6.38 7.84
C LEU A 81 -4.93 -5.90 8.60
N LYS A 82 -3.75 -6.24 8.08
CA LYS A 82 -2.47 -5.77 8.60
C LYS A 82 -1.90 -4.70 7.68
N VAL A 83 -1.24 -3.70 8.26
CA VAL A 83 -0.69 -2.56 7.51
C VAL A 83 0.78 -2.38 7.85
N VAL A 84 1.61 -2.23 6.82
CA VAL A 84 3.04 -1.93 6.95
C VAL A 84 3.34 -0.67 6.15
N GLY A 85 4.03 0.31 6.74
CA GLY A 85 4.60 1.43 5.99
C GLY A 85 5.89 0.98 5.31
N LEU A 86 5.95 1.00 3.99
CA LEU A 86 7.12 0.55 3.21
C LEU A 86 8.14 1.67 3.05
N GLU A 87 7.69 2.86 2.64
CA GLU A 87 8.56 3.99 2.33
C GLU A 87 7.84 5.31 2.63
N GLN A 88 8.50 6.20 3.38
CA GLN A 88 8.05 7.59 3.54
C GLN A 88 8.82 8.49 2.59
N VAL A 89 8.11 9.21 1.72
CA VAL A 89 8.71 10.14 0.76
C VAL A 89 8.81 11.53 1.38
N THR A 90 10.05 12.01 1.49
CA THR A 90 10.39 13.39 1.85
C THR A 90 10.85 14.15 0.62
N LEU A 91 10.37 15.38 0.44
CA LEU A 91 10.89 16.26 -0.61
C LEU A 91 12.14 16.98 -0.11
N GLY A 92 13.17 17.05 -0.96
CA GLY A 92 14.31 17.93 -0.74
C GLY A 92 13.98 19.40 -1.04
N ILE A 93 14.96 20.29 -0.83
CA ILE A 93 14.84 21.76 -0.98
C ILE A 93 14.28 22.18 -2.34
N ARG A 94 14.63 21.47 -3.40
CA ARG A 94 14.20 21.77 -4.78
C ARG A 94 12.74 21.40 -5.07
N GLY A 95 12.06 20.74 -4.14
CA GLY A 95 10.69 20.28 -4.32
C GLY A 95 10.54 19.30 -5.49
N GLY A 96 9.30 19.09 -5.91
CA GLY A 96 8.94 18.23 -7.05
C GLY A 96 7.46 17.87 -7.00
N ASP A 97 6.94 17.31 -8.10
CA ASP A 97 5.60 16.75 -8.10
C ASP A 97 5.56 15.47 -7.25
N ILE A 98 5.16 15.65 -5.99
CA ILE A 98 5.08 14.58 -4.99
C ILE A 98 4.15 13.44 -5.45
N ASP A 99 3.10 13.75 -6.20
CA ASP A 99 2.17 12.72 -6.64
C ASP A 99 2.81 11.83 -7.70
N LYS A 100 3.59 12.42 -8.60
CA LYS A 100 4.39 11.70 -9.60
C LYS A 100 5.48 10.85 -8.95
N ILE A 101 6.14 11.36 -7.91
CA ILE A 101 7.14 10.61 -7.14
C ILE A 101 6.49 9.43 -6.43
N LEU A 102 5.42 9.67 -5.66
CA LEU A 102 4.70 8.61 -4.96
C LEU A 102 4.17 7.55 -5.92
N LEU A 103 3.71 7.95 -7.11
CA LEU A 103 3.18 7.03 -8.11
C LEU A 103 4.28 6.15 -8.73
N ARG A 104 5.47 6.71 -9.02
CA ARG A 104 6.62 5.90 -9.45
C ARG A 104 7.06 4.90 -8.38
N LYS A 105 7.08 5.32 -7.11
CA LYS A 105 7.43 4.47 -5.98
C LYS A 105 6.39 3.37 -5.73
N GLU A 106 5.10 3.69 -5.80
CA GLU A 106 4.02 2.70 -5.76
C GLU A 106 4.19 1.63 -6.85
N LEU A 107 4.48 2.05 -8.09
CA LEU A 107 4.71 1.13 -9.21
C LEU A 107 5.92 0.22 -8.99
N GLN A 108 7.02 0.78 -8.47
CA GLN A 108 8.21 0.02 -8.11
C GLN A 108 7.88 -1.06 -7.08
N TRP A 109 7.20 -0.69 -5.99
CA TRP A 109 6.82 -1.63 -4.93
C TRP A 109 5.80 -2.68 -5.39
N ILE A 110 4.84 -2.33 -6.27
CA ILE A 110 3.91 -3.30 -6.86
C ILE A 110 4.69 -4.37 -7.64
N TYR A 111 5.71 -3.97 -8.40
CA TYR A 111 6.55 -4.89 -9.17
C TYR A 111 7.42 -5.76 -8.24
N GLU A 112 8.14 -5.14 -7.30
CA GLU A 112 9.04 -5.83 -6.37
C GLU A 112 8.31 -6.84 -5.48
N LEU A 113 7.09 -6.52 -5.03
CA LEU A 113 6.28 -7.39 -4.17
C LEU A 113 5.27 -8.26 -4.93
N ASN A 114 5.27 -8.20 -6.26
CA ASN A 114 4.36 -8.94 -7.14
C ASN A 114 2.88 -8.83 -6.73
N THR A 115 2.41 -7.62 -6.39
CA THR A 115 1.04 -7.41 -5.89
C THR A 115 0.02 -7.09 -6.98
N LYS A 116 0.43 -7.15 -8.25
CA LYS A 116 -0.46 -7.00 -9.40
C LYS A 116 -1.41 -8.20 -9.49
N TRP A 117 -2.68 -7.96 -9.82
CA TRP A 117 -3.62 -9.02 -10.15
C TRP A 117 -3.10 -9.89 -11.32
N PRO A 118 -3.14 -11.25 -11.23
CA PRO A 118 -3.84 -12.06 -10.24
C PRO A 118 -3.06 -12.43 -8.97
N ASN A 119 -1.78 -12.07 -8.86
CA ASN A 119 -0.93 -12.44 -7.72
C ASN A 119 -1.16 -11.56 -6.47
N GLY A 120 -1.80 -10.41 -6.65
CA GLY A 120 -2.25 -9.54 -5.56
C GLY A 120 -3.44 -8.68 -5.94
N LEU A 121 -3.71 -7.65 -5.14
CA LEU A 121 -4.94 -6.85 -5.20
C LEU A 121 -4.83 -5.57 -6.05
N ASN A 122 -3.68 -5.30 -6.69
CA ASN A 122 -3.51 -4.15 -7.57
C ASN A 122 -3.99 -4.49 -8.99
N GLU A 123 -5.18 -4.01 -9.39
CA GLU A 123 -5.78 -4.27 -10.71
C GLU A 123 -5.48 -3.16 -11.73
N ASP A 124 -5.78 -1.90 -11.40
CA ASP A 124 -5.66 -0.76 -12.33
C ASP A 124 -4.34 -0.02 -12.15
N ILE A 125 -3.27 -0.59 -12.68
CA ILE A 125 -1.95 0.04 -12.66
C ILE A 125 -1.89 1.16 -13.73
N LYS A 126 -1.82 2.41 -13.29
CA LYS A 126 -1.71 3.57 -14.18
C LYS A 126 -0.26 3.70 -14.69
N PHE A 127 0.01 3.16 -15.87
CA PHE A 127 1.34 3.25 -16.52
C PHE A 127 1.63 4.60 -17.19
N GLY A 128 0.63 5.46 -17.40
CA GLY A 128 0.77 6.77 -18.08
C GLY A 128 1.60 7.83 -17.35
N VAL A 129 2.47 7.41 -16.44
CA VAL A 129 3.30 8.23 -15.55
C VAL A 129 4.75 8.30 -16.05
N PHE A 130 5.08 7.35 -16.93
CA PHE A 130 6.35 7.26 -17.62
C PHE A 130 6.32 7.90 -19.02
N LEU A 131 5.14 8.31 -19.49
CA LEU A 131 4.93 9.06 -20.74
C LEU A 131 4.76 10.55 -20.47
#